data_AF-A0A940QVE8-F1
#
_entry.id   AF-A0A940QVE8-F1
#
_cell.length_a   1.000
_cell.length_b   1.000
_cell.length_c   1.000
_cell.angle_alpha   90.00
_cell.angle_beta   90.00
_cell.angle_gamma   90.00
#
_symmetry.space_group_name_H-M   'P 1'
#
loop_
_entity.id
_entity.type
_entity.pdbx_description
1 polymer ?
#
loop_
_entity_poly.entity_id
_entity_poly.type
_entity_poly.pdbx_seq_one_letter_code
_entity_poly.pdbx_strand_id
1 'polypeptide(L)'
;KGKKKRTVTSYKYTYETRYRENEARGTETYIWALSKNDAKVNSVSKIEYYGEIDSTGAMDMHLPDPSDPAEKARMLIYAQQFFRKSLNLADLVEKEFAAAGRVSRGVKQRNDTGIWVLQATGMPSILVEIGFITNKNEEEYINSDKGQKEIVENIVGAFKIYKQKVESRTITTTP
;
A
#
# COMPACT_ATOMS: atom_id res chain seq x y z
N LYS A 1 -14.14 -11.29 -77.46
CA LYS A 1 -13.62 -11.91 -76.21
C LYS A 1 -14.22 -11.19 -75.00
N GLY A 2 -15.26 -11.73 -74.37
CA GLY A 2 -15.86 -11.15 -73.15
C GLY A 2 -15.24 -11.75 -71.89
N LYS A 3 -14.70 -10.92 -70.98
CA LYS A 3 -14.10 -11.39 -69.72
C LYS A 3 -15.22 -11.87 -68.78
N LYS A 4 -15.19 -13.14 -68.37
CA LYS A 4 -16.09 -13.69 -67.35
C LYS A 4 -15.73 -13.09 -65.99
N LYS A 5 -16.61 -12.25 -65.45
CA LYS A 5 -16.51 -11.77 -64.06
C LYS A 5 -16.98 -12.88 -63.12
N ARG A 6 -16.23 -13.10 -62.03
CA ARG A 6 -16.65 -13.94 -60.91
C ARG A 6 -16.89 -13.05 -59.70
N THR A 7 -18.05 -13.22 -59.08
CA THR A 7 -18.39 -12.57 -57.82
C THR A 7 -17.80 -13.40 -56.69
N VAL A 8 -17.05 -12.75 -55.79
CA VAL A 8 -16.44 -13.38 -54.62
C VAL A 8 -17.04 -12.75 -53.38
N THR A 9 -17.63 -13.58 -52.52
CA THR A 9 -18.13 -13.13 -51.22
C THR A 9 -16.96 -12.99 -50.26
N SER A 10 -16.81 -11.82 -49.65
CA SER A 10 -15.77 -11.54 -48.65
C SER A 10 -16.43 -11.22 -47.32
N TYR A 11 -15.95 -11.84 -46.25
CA TYR A 11 -16.37 -11.53 -44.89
C TYR A 11 -15.72 -10.21 -44.45
N LYS A 12 -16.55 -9.21 -44.14
CA LYS A 12 -16.10 -7.94 -43.57
C LYS A 12 -16.38 -7.96 -42.08
N TYR A 13 -15.33 -8.06 -41.26
CA TYR A 13 -15.47 -7.90 -39.82
C TYR A 13 -15.89 -6.46 -39.53
N THR A 14 -17.00 -6.32 -38.81
CA THR A 14 -17.47 -5.02 -38.33
C THR A 14 -17.20 -4.99 -36.83
N TYR A 15 -16.34 -4.07 -36.41
CA TYR A 15 -16.00 -3.90 -35.01
C TYR A 15 -16.94 -2.84 -34.41
N GLU A 16 -17.70 -3.22 -33.40
CA GLU A 16 -18.48 -2.29 -32.58
C GLU A 16 -17.74 -2.07 -31.25
N THR A 17 -17.40 -0.82 -30.94
CA THR A 17 -16.96 -0.44 -29.60
C THR A 17 -18.20 -0.24 -28.73
N ARG A 18 -18.37 -1.11 -27.72
CA ARG A 18 -19.41 -0.95 -26.69
C ARG A 18 -18.75 -0.55 -25.38
N TYR A 19 -19.23 0.55 -24.79
CA TYR A 19 -18.87 0.93 -23.44
C TYR A 19 -19.70 0.09 -22.45
N ARG A 20 -19.04 -0.52 -21.47
CA ARG A 20 -19.68 -1.13 -20.32
C ARG A 20 -19.23 -0.37 -19.08
N GLU A 21 -20.18 0.09 -18.27
CA GLU A 21 -19.85 0.73 -17.00
C GLU A 21 -19.16 -0.27 -16.07
N ASN A 22 -18.09 0.18 -15.40
CA ASN A 22 -17.42 -0.61 -14.37
C ASN A 22 -18.10 -0.36 -13.02
N GLU A 23 -18.64 -1.41 -12.40
CA GLU A 23 -19.32 -1.33 -11.10
C GLU A 23 -18.33 -1.33 -9.91
N ALA A 24 -17.04 -1.57 -10.15
CA ALA A 24 -16.03 -1.55 -9.09
C ALA A 24 -15.94 -0.16 -8.46
N ARG A 25 -16.04 -0.12 -7.12
CA ARG A 25 -15.97 1.10 -6.30
C ARG A 25 -15.35 0.81 -4.94
N GLY A 26 -14.93 1.86 -4.26
CA GLY A 26 -14.44 1.80 -2.90
C GLY A 26 -12.93 1.85 -2.77
N THR A 27 -12.45 1.78 -1.54
CA THR A 27 -11.04 1.90 -1.16
C THR A 27 -10.42 0.54 -0.87
N GLU A 28 -9.11 0.44 -1.05
CA GLU A 28 -8.33 -0.69 -0.56
C GLU A 28 -6.94 -0.22 -0.17
N THR A 29 -6.38 -0.81 0.88
CA THR A 29 -5.04 -0.45 1.34
C THR A 29 -4.13 -1.66 1.27
N TYR A 30 -2.99 -1.51 0.62
CA TYR A 30 -1.99 -2.55 0.46
C TYR A 30 -0.86 -2.42 1.47
N ILE A 31 -0.46 -3.56 2.01
CA ILE A 31 0.78 -3.76 2.77
C ILE A 31 1.66 -4.78 2.04
N TRP A 32 2.97 -4.79 2.33
CA TRP A 32 3.85 -5.77 1.70
C TRP A 32 3.49 -7.20 2.14
N ALA A 33 3.77 -8.15 1.27
CA ALA A 33 3.55 -9.57 1.54
C ALA A 33 4.69 -10.17 2.38
N LEU A 34 4.33 -10.94 3.42
CA LEU A 34 5.29 -11.66 4.27
C LEU A 34 6.08 -12.76 3.51
N SER A 35 5.56 -13.25 2.39
CA SER A 35 6.22 -14.30 1.59
C SER A 35 7.45 -13.80 0.83
N LYS A 36 7.64 -12.48 0.71
CA LYS A 36 8.76 -11.84 -0.02
C LYS A 36 9.57 -10.94 0.92
N ASN A 37 10.10 -11.54 2.00
CA ASN A 37 10.80 -10.80 3.05
C ASN A 37 12.23 -10.36 2.66
N ASP A 38 12.89 -10.99 1.69
CA ASP A 38 14.31 -10.71 1.41
C ASP A 38 14.58 -9.24 1.08
N ALA A 39 13.74 -8.63 0.26
CA ALA A 39 13.84 -7.21 -0.06
C ALA A 39 13.60 -6.32 1.16
N LYS A 40 12.65 -6.69 2.03
CA LYS A 40 12.33 -5.95 3.26
C LYS A 40 13.45 -6.05 4.28
N VAL A 41 13.94 -7.26 4.52
CA VAL A 41 15.10 -7.55 5.39
C VAL A 41 16.33 -6.80 4.88
N ASN A 42 16.63 -6.87 3.58
CA ASN A 42 17.74 -6.11 2.98
C ASN A 42 17.58 -4.58 3.10
N SER A 43 16.35 -4.06 3.06
CA SER A 43 16.12 -2.64 3.28
C SER A 43 16.22 -2.25 4.76
N VAL A 44 15.88 -3.15 5.68
CA VAL A 44 16.09 -2.96 7.12
C VAL A 44 17.58 -2.96 7.45
N SER A 45 18.41 -3.82 6.85
CA SER A 45 19.88 -3.82 7.09
C SER A 45 20.59 -2.58 6.60
N LYS A 46 20.03 -1.93 5.57
CA LYS A 46 20.61 -0.69 5.01
C LYS A 46 20.28 0.54 5.83
N ILE A 47 19.34 0.45 6.77
CA ILE A 47 19.12 1.54 7.70
C ILE A 47 20.25 1.48 8.72
N GLU A 48 21.14 2.48 8.67
CA GLU A 48 22.24 2.71 9.62
C GLU A 48 21.77 2.81 11.10
N TYR A 49 20.46 2.78 11.33
CA TYR A 49 19.81 3.25 12.53
C TYR A 49 18.74 2.25 13.01
N TYR A 50 19.17 1.21 13.72
CA TYR A 50 18.29 0.20 14.33
C TYR A 50 17.62 0.64 15.64
N GLY A 51 18.01 1.80 16.18
CA GLY A 51 17.46 2.36 17.41
C GLY A 51 16.28 3.29 17.15
N GLU A 52 15.39 3.44 18.12
CA GLU A 52 14.73 4.74 18.30
C GLU A 52 15.83 5.80 18.45
N ILE A 53 15.60 7.02 17.96
CA ILE A 53 16.37 8.18 18.44
C ILE A 53 15.88 8.43 19.86
N ASP A 54 16.43 7.68 20.82
CA ASP A 54 16.69 8.31 22.11
C ASP A 54 17.84 9.29 21.85
N SER A 55 17.53 10.57 22.00
CA SER A 55 18.37 11.72 21.61
C SER A 55 19.69 11.83 22.40
N THR A 56 20.15 10.77 23.05
CA THR A 56 21.19 10.78 24.08
C THR A 56 22.23 9.67 23.90
N GLY A 57 22.78 9.48 22.71
CA GLY A 57 23.93 8.56 22.60
C GLY A 57 24.44 8.29 21.21
N ALA A 58 25.22 9.22 20.65
CA ALA A 58 26.14 8.89 19.58
C ALA A 58 27.27 8.02 20.15
N MET A 59 27.07 6.71 20.19
CA MET A 59 28.10 5.74 20.57
C MET A 59 28.23 4.71 19.45
N ASP A 60 29.31 4.87 18.68
CA ASP A 60 30.05 3.86 17.92
C ASP A 60 29.33 2.51 17.68
N MET A 61 28.35 2.50 16.76
CA MET A 61 27.72 1.26 16.29
C MET A 61 28.46 0.80 15.03
N HIS A 62 29.36 -0.16 15.20
CA HIS A 62 29.86 -0.98 14.10
C HIS A 62 28.67 -1.46 13.25
N LEU A 63 28.71 -1.26 11.92
CA LEU A 63 27.67 -1.79 11.03
C LEU A 63 27.53 -3.30 11.29
N PRO A 64 26.35 -3.78 11.70
CA PRO A 64 26.17 -5.19 12.01
C PRO A 64 26.47 -6.05 10.78
N ASP A 65 27.24 -7.12 10.95
CA ASP A 65 27.51 -8.08 9.88
C ASP A 65 26.19 -8.78 9.50
N PRO A 66 25.65 -8.58 8.28
CA PRO A 66 24.39 -9.18 7.85
C PRO A 66 24.43 -10.71 7.76
N SER A 67 25.62 -11.31 7.82
CA SER A 67 25.82 -12.76 7.79
C SER A 67 25.76 -13.42 9.18
N ASP A 68 25.78 -12.65 10.27
CA ASP A 68 25.60 -13.16 11.63
C ASP A 68 24.16 -13.68 11.85
N PRO A 69 23.98 -14.95 12.27
CA PRO A 69 22.66 -15.50 12.62
C PRO A 69 21.88 -14.66 13.62
N ALA A 70 22.53 -14.03 14.61
CA ALA A 70 21.86 -13.21 15.61
C ALA A 70 21.34 -11.91 15.02
N GLU A 71 22.10 -11.28 14.14
CA GLU A 71 21.68 -10.07 13.42
C GLU A 71 20.51 -10.36 12.48
N LYS A 72 20.59 -11.45 11.71
CA LYS A 72 19.48 -11.90 10.86
C LYS A 72 18.20 -12.15 11.66
N ALA A 73 18.31 -12.71 12.86
CA ALA A 73 17.17 -12.87 13.76
C ALA A 73 16.58 -11.53 14.22
N ARG A 74 17.42 -10.56 14.61
CA ARG A 74 16.98 -9.20 14.96
C ARG A 74 16.24 -8.53 13.80
N MET A 75 16.80 -8.61 12.59
CA MET A 75 16.19 -8.06 11.38
C MET A 75 14.80 -8.62 11.09
N LEU A 76 14.61 -9.93 11.26
CA LEU A 76 13.31 -10.58 11.10
C LEU A 76 12.29 -10.07 12.12
N ILE A 77 12.72 -9.85 13.37
CA ILE A 77 11.87 -9.25 14.41
C ILE A 77 11.45 -7.83 14.01
N TYR A 78 12.38 -6.99 13.57
CA TYR A 78 12.08 -5.63 13.11
C TYR A 78 11.13 -5.62 11.91
N ALA A 79 11.38 -6.47 10.91
CA ALA A 79 10.49 -6.62 9.76
C ALA A 79 9.07 -7.03 10.21
N GLN A 80 8.95 -7.97 11.16
CA GLN A 80 7.65 -8.36 11.71
C GLN A 80 6.97 -7.21 12.48
N GLN A 81 7.72 -6.42 13.24
CA GLN A 81 7.18 -5.25 13.94
C GLN A 81 6.68 -4.19 12.96
N PHE A 82 7.46 -3.88 11.93
CA PHE A 82 7.03 -2.96 10.88
C PHE A 82 5.77 -3.47 10.18
N PHE A 83 5.67 -4.79 9.96
CA PHE A 83 4.49 -5.38 9.33
C PHE A 83 3.23 -5.10 10.14
N ARG A 84 3.31 -5.35 11.46
CA ARG A 84 2.20 -5.09 12.39
C ARG A 84 1.84 -3.60 12.45
N LYS A 85 2.85 -2.72 12.43
CA LYS A 85 2.66 -1.26 12.38
C LYS A 85 1.95 -0.83 11.09
N SER A 86 2.37 -1.35 9.94
CA SER A 86 1.72 -1.12 8.64
C SER A 86 0.29 -1.62 8.61
N LEU A 87 0.04 -2.84 9.09
CA LEU A 87 -1.31 -3.42 9.14
C LEU A 87 -2.25 -2.57 10.00
N ASN A 88 -1.77 -2.10 11.16
CA ASN A 88 -2.57 -1.24 12.05
C ASN A 88 -2.92 0.09 11.38
N LEU A 89 -1.94 0.76 10.77
CA LEU A 89 -2.19 2.01 10.06
C LEU A 89 -3.15 1.81 8.87
N ALA A 90 -2.96 0.74 8.09
CA ALA A 90 -3.83 0.41 6.96
C ALA A 90 -5.28 0.16 7.40
N ASP A 91 -5.47 -0.58 8.49
CA ASP A 91 -6.79 -0.85 9.07
C ASP A 91 -7.47 0.43 9.57
N LEU A 92 -6.72 1.34 10.18
CA LEU A 92 -7.24 2.65 10.59
C LEU A 92 -7.69 3.49 9.38
N VAL A 93 -6.90 3.51 8.31
CA VAL A 93 -7.25 4.24 7.08
C VAL A 93 -8.54 3.70 6.47
N GLU A 94 -8.67 2.37 6.33
CA GLU A 94 -9.89 1.76 5.80
C GLU A 94 -11.12 2.02 6.70
N LYS A 95 -10.94 2.09 8.02
CA LYS A 95 -12.00 2.44 8.96
C LYS A 95 -12.48 3.88 8.82
N GLU A 96 -11.57 4.84 8.64
CA GLU A 96 -11.94 6.24 8.39
C GLU A 96 -12.72 6.37 7.07
N PHE A 97 -12.27 5.70 6.00
CA PHE A 97 -13.02 5.68 4.74
C PHE A 97 -14.41 5.07 4.89
N ALA A 98 -14.54 3.95 5.61
CA ALA A 98 -15.83 3.34 5.90
C ALA A 98 -16.74 4.26 6.72
N ALA A 99 -16.19 4.97 7.72
CA ALA A 99 -16.92 5.93 8.53
C ALA A 99 -17.41 7.14 7.71
N ALA A 100 -16.64 7.57 6.70
CA ALA A 100 -17.04 8.58 5.73
C ALA A 100 -18.04 8.06 4.66
N GLY A 101 -18.51 6.81 4.78
CA GLY A 101 -19.51 6.23 3.89
C GLY A 101 -18.95 5.65 2.59
N ARG A 102 -17.62 5.57 2.44
CA ARG A 102 -17.00 4.88 1.31
C ARG A 102 -17.03 3.36 1.53
N VAL A 103 -17.09 2.60 0.44
CA VAL A 103 -17.01 1.13 0.50
C VAL A 103 -15.56 0.74 0.77
N SER A 104 -15.27 0.16 1.93
CA SER A 104 -13.95 -0.44 2.17
C SER A 104 -13.90 -1.86 1.59
N ARG A 105 -12.85 -2.16 0.82
CA ARG A 105 -12.51 -3.49 0.32
C ARG A 105 -11.41 -4.15 1.17
N GLY A 106 -11.07 -3.51 2.29
CA GLY A 106 -10.16 -3.99 3.32
C GLY A 106 -8.68 -3.83 3.01
N VAL A 107 -7.87 -4.31 3.95
CA VAL A 107 -6.41 -4.34 3.84
C VAL A 107 -5.97 -5.60 3.10
N LYS A 108 -5.09 -5.45 2.11
CA LYS A 108 -4.62 -6.52 1.23
C LYS A 108 -3.11 -6.68 1.26
N GLN A 109 -2.68 -7.93 1.08
CA GLN A 109 -1.29 -8.27 0.80
C GLN A 109 -1.18 -8.65 -0.67
N ARG A 110 -0.30 -7.99 -1.43
CA ARG A 110 -0.07 -8.35 -2.83
C ARG A 110 0.98 -9.47 -2.89
N ASN A 111 0.52 -10.71 -2.80
CA ASN A 111 1.38 -11.89 -2.74
C ASN A 111 2.02 -12.22 -4.10
N ASP A 112 1.29 -12.01 -5.19
CA ASP A 112 1.69 -12.46 -6.54
C ASP A 112 2.74 -11.54 -7.17
N THR A 113 2.49 -10.23 -7.16
CA THR A 113 3.40 -9.20 -7.66
C THR A 113 3.75 -8.25 -6.52
N GLY A 114 4.99 -8.28 -6.06
CA GLY A 114 5.44 -7.40 -4.97
C GLY A 114 5.34 -5.94 -5.40
N ILE A 115 4.85 -5.07 -4.50
CA ILE A 115 4.90 -3.62 -4.71
C ILE A 115 6.24 -3.15 -4.18
N TRP A 116 7.18 -2.79 -5.06
CA TRP A 116 8.56 -2.47 -4.70
C TRP A 116 8.64 -1.37 -3.63
N VAL A 117 7.83 -0.31 -3.75
CA VAL A 117 7.81 0.80 -2.78
C VAL A 117 7.39 0.36 -1.36
N LEU A 118 6.65 -0.74 -1.20
CA LEU A 118 6.31 -1.29 0.13
C LEU A 118 7.38 -2.25 0.66
N GLN A 119 8.12 -2.90 -0.24
CA GLN A 119 9.15 -3.88 0.10
C GLN A 119 10.50 -3.23 0.38
N ALA A 120 10.87 -2.18 -0.34
CA ALA A 120 12.18 -1.55 -0.28
C ALA A 120 12.32 -0.51 0.85
N THR A 121 11.43 -0.50 1.84
CA THR A 121 11.41 0.45 2.96
C THR A 121 11.78 -0.25 4.26
N GLY A 122 12.78 0.24 5.01
CA GLY A 122 13.04 -0.28 6.37
C GLY A 122 12.18 0.39 7.45
N MET A 123 10.93 0.73 7.12
CA MET A 123 9.98 1.38 8.01
C MET A 123 8.55 0.84 7.73
N PRO A 124 7.57 1.14 8.60
CA PRO A 124 6.16 0.89 8.28
C PRO A 124 5.76 1.69 7.02
N SER A 125 5.12 1.02 6.07
CA SER A 125 4.64 1.59 4.81
C SER A 125 3.30 0.98 4.40
N ILE A 126 2.42 1.79 3.83
CA ILE A 126 1.13 1.38 3.26
C ILE A 126 0.95 2.04 1.89
N LEU A 127 0.14 1.46 1.00
CA LEU A 127 -0.30 2.08 -0.24
C LEU A 127 -1.82 2.12 -0.22
N VAL A 128 -2.41 3.30 -0.35
CA VAL A 128 -3.85 3.50 -0.27
C VAL A 128 -4.40 3.71 -1.67
N GLU A 129 -5.26 2.81 -2.13
CA GLU A 129 -6.08 3.00 -3.32
C GLU A 129 -7.37 3.72 -2.91
N ILE A 130 -7.53 4.95 -3.41
CA ILE A 130 -8.60 5.86 -2.98
C ILE A 130 -9.91 5.66 -3.75
N GLY A 131 -9.93 4.88 -4.83
CA GLY A 131 -11.12 4.58 -5.62
C GLY A 131 -10.80 4.12 -7.04
N PHE A 132 -11.83 3.94 -7.86
CA PHE A 132 -11.71 3.40 -9.22
C PHE A 132 -11.96 4.48 -10.27
N ILE A 133 -10.92 5.01 -10.92
CA ILE A 133 -11.05 5.99 -12.02
C ILE A 133 -11.88 5.44 -13.19
N THR A 134 -11.92 4.12 -13.38
CA THR A 134 -12.75 3.49 -14.42
C THR A 134 -14.25 3.50 -14.11
N ASN A 135 -14.65 3.84 -12.88
CA ASN A 135 -16.04 4.03 -12.50
C ASN A 135 -16.34 5.53 -12.51
N LYS A 136 -17.33 5.96 -13.30
CA LYS A 136 -17.64 7.37 -13.51
C LYS A 136 -17.94 8.13 -12.21
N ASN A 137 -18.73 7.53 -11.31
CA ASN A 137 -19.09 8.20 -10.05
C ASN A 137 -17.87 8.34 -9.12
N GLU A 138 -17.00 7.34 -9.09
CA GLU A 138 -15.74 7.39 -8.32
C GLU A 138 -14.75 8.40 -8.94
N GLU A 139 -14.64 8.46 -10.27
CA GLU A 139 -13.83 9.44 -10.98
C GLU A 139 -14.29 10.87 -10.69
N GLU A 140 -15.60 11.15 -10.79
CA GLU A 140 -16.18 12.45 -10.45
C GLU A 140 -15.91 12.82 -8.98
N TYR A 141 -16.04 11.88 -8.05
CA TYR A 141 -15.73 12.08 -6.64
C TYR A 141 -14.25 12.43 -6.43
N ILE A 142 -13.33 11.62 -6.95
CA ILE A 142 -11.87 11.79 -6.78
C ILE A 142 -11.38 13.11 -7.40
N ASN A 143 -11.98 13.55 -8.50
CA ASN A 143 -11.63 14.81 -9.16
C ASN A 143 -12.30 16.04 -8.54
N SER A 144 -13.29 15.86 -7.65
CA SER A 144 -13.96 16.98 -6.99
C SER A 144 -13.17 17.52 -5.79
N ASP A 145 -13.19 18.84 -5.58
CA ASP A 145 -12.56 19.48 -4.43
C ASP A 145 -13.07 18.90 -3.09
N LYS A 146 -14.38 18.63 -3.02
CA LYS A 146 -15.00 18.01 -1.85
C LYS A 146 -14.46 16.61 -1.61
N GLY A 147 -14.41 15.75 -2.62
CA GLY A 147 -13.92 14.38 -2.48
C GLY A 147 -12.44 14.32 -2.14
N GLN A 148 -11.61 15.17 -2.75
CA GLN A 148 -10.18 15.28 -2.40
C GLN A 148 -9.99 15.70 -0.94
N LYS A 149 -10.77 16.69 -0.47
CA LYS A 149 -10.73 17.13 0.92
C LYS A 149 -11.11 16.01 1.87
N GLU A 150 -12.22 15.32 1.62
CA GLU A 150 -12.67 14.18 2.45
C GLU A 150 -11.64 13.04 2.47
N ILE A 151 -11.05 12.70 1.32
CA ILE A 151 -10.00 11.67 1.23
C ILE A 151 -8.81 12.03 2.12
N VAL A 152 -8.32 13.28 2.03
CA VAL A 152 -7.21 13.75 2.85
C VAL A 152 -7.57 13.76 4.34
N GLU A 153 -8.77 14.24 4.70
CA GLU A 153 -9.26 14.26 6.08
C GLU A 153 -9.29 12.85 6.68
N ASN A 154 -9.78 11.85 5.94
CA ASN A 154 -9.81 10.45 6.37
C ASN A 154 -8.40 9.90 6.60
N ILE A 155 -7.46 10.12 5.68
CA ILE A 155 -6.07 9.65 5.81
C ILE A 155 -5.38 10.33 7.00
N VAL A 156 -5.56 11.64 7.16
CA VAL A 156 -4.97 12.41 8.27
C VAL A 156 -5.60 12.01 9.61
N GLY A 157 -6.91 11.76 9.66
CA GLY A 157 -7.63 11.26 10.83
C GLY A 157 -7.05 9.93 11.30
N ALA A 158 -6.93 8.97 10.38
CA ALA A 158 -6.31 7.67 10.66
C ALA A 158 -4.88 7.81 11.17
N PHE A 159 -4.08 8.69 10.55
CA PHE A 159 -2.71 8.93 10.97
C PHE A 159 -2.60 9.55 12.37
N LYS A 160 -3.49 10.50 12.73
CA LYS A 160 -3.55 11.08 14.08
C LYS A 160 -3.84 10.00 15.12
N ILE A 161 -4.82 9.13 14.87
CA ILE A 161 -5.16 8.02 15.76
C ILE A 161 -3.97 7.05 15.88
N TYR A 162 -3.34 6.72 14.76
CA TYR A 162 -2.16 5.86 14.74
C TYR A 162 -1.01 6.45 15.56
N LYS A 163 -0.68 7.73 15.35
CA LYS A 163 0.36 8.44 16.11
C LYS A 163 0.07 8.40 17.60
N GLN A 164 -1.14 8.74 18.03
CA GLN A 164 -1.54 8.68 19.44
C GLN A 164 -1.38 7.28 20.04
N LYS A 165 -1.73 6.22 19.30
CA LYS A 165 -1.54 4.82 19.74
C LYS A 165 -0.09 4.41 19.85
N VAL A 166 0.76 4.90 18.95
CA VAL A 166 2.21 4.62 19.00
C VAL A 166 2.83 5.34 20.19
N GLU A 167 2.50 6.62 20.39
CA GLU A 167 3.06 7.44 21.48
C GLU A 167 2.56 7.01 22.86
N SER A 168 1.27 6.71 23.02
CA SER A 168 0.72 6.27 24.31
C SER A 168 1.33 4.97 24.82
N ARG A 169 1.76 4.11 23.89
CA ARG A 169 2.44 2.85 24.21
C ARG A 169 3.86 3.05 24.73
N THR A 170 4.52 4.14 24.33
CA THR A 170 5.87 4.49 24.79
C THR A 170 5.85 5.00 26.25
N ILE A 171 4.79 5.68 26.67
CA ILE A 171 4.69 6.34 27.99
C ILE A 171 4.44 5.36 29.16
N THR A 172 4.08 4.11 28.90
CA THR A 172 3.80 3.12 29.98
C THR A 172 5.05 2.36 30.44
N THR A 173 6.25 2.78 30.00
CA THR A 173 7.52 2.28 30.52
C THR A 173 8.05 3.32 31.52
N THR A 174 7.60 3.25 32.77
CA THR A 174 8.13 4.03 33.91
C THR A 174 8.83 3.03 34.84
N PRO A 175 9.95 3.41 35.48
CA PRO A 175 11.16 2.59 35.69
C PRO A 175 11.02 1.43 36.67
#